data_AF-A0A972W9U8-F1
#
_entry.id   AF-A0A972W9U8-F1
#
_cell.length_a   1.000
_cell.length_b   1.000
_cell.length_c   1.000
_cell.angle_alpha   90.00
_cell.angle_beta   90.00
_cell.angle_gamma   90.00
#
_symmetry.space_group_name_H-M   'P 1'
#
loop_
_entity.id
_entity.type
_entity.pdbx_description
1 polymer ?
#
loop_
_entity_poly.entity_id
_entity_poly.type
_entity_poly.pdbx_seq_one_letter_code
_entity_poly.pdbx_strand_id
1 'polypeptide(L)' 'GEVKFTDKLGSPIEYKPDFNELRTSVGIGVQWLAPLGLFRFSYAYPLNEYLGNDRYYGDEIERFQFSIGQAF' A
#
# COMPACT_ATOMS: atom_id res chain seq x y z
N GLY A 1 -19.10 11.86 -15.89
CA GLY A 1 -17.87 11.82 -16.70
C GLY A 1 -17.21 10.50 -16.44
N GLU A 2 -17.07 9.66 -17.45
CA GLU A 2 -16.56 8.30 -17.31
C GLU A 2 -15.03 8.34 -17.14
N VAL A 3 -14.53 8.00 -15.95
CA VAL A 3 -13.09 7.90 -15.69
C VAL A 3 -12.58 6.62 -16.36
N LYS A 4 -11.82 6.77 -17.46
CA LYS A 4 -11.11 5.68 -18.11
C LYS A 4 -9.73 5.56 -17.52
N PHE A 5 -9.43 4.38 -16.96
CA PHE A 5 -8.10 4.04 -16.47
C PHE A 5 -7.32 3.39 -17.60
N THR A 6 -6.04 3.75 -17.73
CA THR A 6 -5.15 3.23 -18.78
C THR A 6 -3.90 2.61 -18.19
N ASP A 7 -3.35 1.62 -18.89
CA ASP A 7 -2.01 1.12 -18.61
C ASP A 7 -0.92 2.10 -19.06
N LYS A 8 0.36 1.76 -18.83
CA LYS A 8 1.51 2.59 -19.25
C LYS A 8 1.53 2.85 -20.76
N LEU A 9 0.88 1.99 -21.56
CA LEU A 9 0.86 2.04 -23.02
C LEU A 9 -0.43 2.72 -23.54
N GLY A 10 -1.28 3.24 -22.67
CA GLY A 10 -2.51 3.94 -23.04
C GLY A 10 -3.68 3.01 -23.39
N SER A 11 -3.55 1.69 -23.22
CA SER A 11 -4.67 0.77 -23.42
C SER A 11 -5.64 0.86 -22.23
N PRO A 12 -6.97 0.83 -22.45
CA PRO A 12 -7.94 0.76 -21.37
C PRO A 12 -7.73 -0.48 -20.52
N ILE A 13 -7.76 -0.33 -19.19
CA ILE A 13 -7.70 -1.46 -18.25
C ILE A 13 -8.99 -1.55 -17.45
N GLU A 14 -9.42 -2.78 -17.19
CA GLU A 14 -10.55 -3.10 -16.33
C GLU A 14 -10.02 -3.77 -15.06
N TYR A 15 -10.30 -3.18 -13.90
CA TYR A 15 -9.89 -3.74 -12.61
C TYR A 15 -10.87 -4.83 -12.18
N LYS A 16 -10.51 -6.10 -12.42
CA LYS A 16 -11.22 -7.26 -11.89
C LYS A 16 -10.44 -7.81 -10.71
N PRO A 17 -11.04 -7.94 -9.52
CA PRO A 17 -10.34 -8.49 -8.38
C PRO A 17 -9.97 -9.95 -8.64
N ASP A 18 -8.68 -10.27 -8.57
CA ASP A 18 -8.13 -11.63 -8.56
C ASP A 18 -7.45 -11.89 -7.22
N PHE A 19 -7.67 -13.08 -6.66
CA PHE A 19 -7.01 -13.53 -5.43
C PHE A 19 -5.48 -13.57 -5.56
N ASN A 20 -4.95 -13.76 -6.77
CA ASN A 20 -3.51 -13.75 -7.03
C ASN A 20 -2.89 -12.35 -6.91
N GLU A 21 -3.70 -11.28 -6.95
CA GLU A 21 -3.24 -9.90 -6.84
C GLU A 21 -3.18 -9.39 -5.39
N LEU A 22 -3.61 -10.19 -4.41
CA LEU A 22 -3.58 -9.82 -2.99
C LEU A 22 -2.16 -9.65 -2.49
N ARG A 23 -1.82 -8.46 -1.99
CA ARG A 23 -0.52 -8.16 -1.37
C ARG A 23 -0.49 -8.54 0.10
N THR A 24 0.65 -9.06 0.54
CA THR A 24 0.89 -9.55 1.91
C THR A 24 2.20 -8.98 2.42
N SER A 25 2.30 -8.79 3.73
CA SER A 25 3.50 -8.27 4.39
C SER A 25 3.66 -8.87 5.79
N VAL A 26 4.89 -8.85 6.30
CA VAL A 26 5.22 -9.25 7.67
C VAL A 26 6.03 -8.14 8.33
N GLY A 27 5.76 -7.84 9.59
CA GLY A 27 6.38 -6.70 10.24
C GLY A 27 6.24 -6.68 11.75
N ILE A 28 6.82 -5.64 12.33
CA ILE A 28 6.71 -5.33 13.76
C ILE A 28 5.98 -4.00 13.95
N GLY A 29 5.20 -3.91 15.02
CA GLY A 29 4.47 -2.72 15.40
C GLY A 29 4.68 -2.40 16.86
N VAL A 30 4.95 -1.13 17.16
CA VAL A 30 5.03 -0.61 18.53
C VAL A 30 3.94 0.42 18.72
N GLN A 31 3.20 0.30 19.82
CA GLN A 31 2.19 1.25 20.22
C GLN A 31 2.55 1.80 21.59
N TRP A 32 2.64 3.12 21.68
CA TRP A 32 3.01 3.81 22.91
C TRP A 32 2.00 4.91 23.21
N LEU A 33 1.35 4.82 24.38
CA LEU A 33 0.45 5.86 24.86
C LEU A 33 1.27 6.92 25.61
N ALA A 34 1.45 8.08 24.98
CA ALA A 34 2.13 9.24 25.56
C ALA A 34 1.12 10.25 26.14
N PRO A 35 1.55 11.17 27.03
CA PRO A 35 0.68 12.22 27.58
C PRO A 35 0.01 13.12 26.52
N LEU A 36 0.54 13.13 25.29
CA LEU A 36 0.06 13.93 24.16
C LEU A 36 -0.75 13.12 23.13
N GLY A 37 -0.98 11.82 23.35
CA GLY A 37 -1.75 10.96 22.46
C GLY A 37 -1.11 9.60 22.18
N LEU A 38 -1.77 8.78 21.35
CA LEU A 38 -1.27 7.48 20.93
C LEU A 38 -0.26 7.65 19.81
N PHE A 39 0.93 7.07 19.97
CA PHE A 39 1.91 6.92 18.90
C PHE A 39 1.91 5.47 18.44
N ARG A 40 1.76 5.27 17.13
CA ARG A 40 1.87 3.96 16.50
C ARG A 40 2.97 4.04 15.46
N PHE A 41 3.90 3.11 15.55
CA PHE A 41 4.96 2.92 14.58
C PHE A 41 4.88 1.48 14.09
N SER A 42 4.92 1.28 12.79
CA SER A 42 5.00 -0.04 12.18
C SER A 42 6.08 -0.06 11.13
N TYR A 43 6.83 -1.15 11.12
CA TYR A 43 7.79 -1.45 10.07
C TYR A 43 7.44 -2.83 9.48
N ALA A 44 7.17 -2.88 8.18
CA ALA A 44 6.78 -4.10 7.49
C ALA A 44 7.58 -4.33 6.21
N TYR A 45 7.82 -5.60 5.92
CA TYR A 45 8.42 -6.08 4.69
C TYR A 45 7.34 -6.76 3.84
N PRO A 46 7.12 -6.32 2.57
CA PRO A 46 6.17 -6.95 1.67
C PRO A 46 6.68 -8.34 1.25
N LEU A 47 5.81 -9.34 1.25
CA LEU A 47 6.15 -10.72 0.92
C LEU A 47 5.95 -11.06 -0.56
N ASN A 48 5.13 -10.27 -1.28
CA ASN A 48 4.82 -10.47 -2.68
C ASN A 48 4.64 -9.13 -3.42
N GLU A 49 5.63 -8.25 -3.25
CA GLU A 49 5.72 -7.00 -4.01
C GLU A 49 5.76 -7.27 -5.52
N TYR A 50 4.99 -6.50 -6.27
CA TYR A 50 5.02 -6.49 -7.72
C TYR A 50 5.85 -5.33 -8.22
N LEU A 51 6.94 -5.63 -8.93
CA LEU A 51 7.85 -4.60 -9.45
C LEU A 51 7.31 -3.88 -10.69
N GLY A 52 6.13 -4.25 -11.16
CA GLY A 52 5.60 -3.80 -12.43
C GLY A 52 6.18 -4.58 -13.61
N ASN A 53 5.71 -4.23 -14.79
CA ASN A 53 6.29 -4.66 -16.06
C ASN A 53 6.18 -3.52 -17.08
N ASP A 54 6.48 -3.80 -18.34
CA ASP A 54 6.43 -2.80 -19.42
C ASP A 54 5.01 -2.21 -19.63
N ARG A 55 3.98 -2.91 -19.13
CA ARG A 55 2.58 -2.53 -19.28
C ARG A 55 1.96 -1.96 -18.00
N TYR A 56 2.23 -2.57 -16.84
CA TYR A 56 1.60 -2.24 -15.56
C TYR A 56 2.59 -1.61 -14.58
N TYR A 57 2.09 -0.69 -13.76
CA TYR A 57 2.85 -0.10 -12.66
C TYR A 57 3.10 -1.12 -11.55
N GLY A 58 4.23 -0.97 -10.86
CA GLY A 58 4.55 -1.76 -9.68
C GLY A 58 3.84 -1.23 -8.44
N ASP A 59 3.91 -2.00 -7.36
CA ASP A 59 3.41 -1.60 -6.05
C ASP A 59 4.22 -0.42 -5.51
N GLU A 60 3.52 0.55 -4.91
CA GLU A 60 4.13 1.63 -4.16
C GLU A 60 4.33 1.19 -2.70
N ILE A 61 5.58 1.10 -2.27
CA ILE A 61 5.94 0.47 -0.99
C ILE A 61 6.36 1.52 0.03
N GLU A 62 5.65 1.59 1.15
CA GLU A 62 6.04 2.35 2.33
C GLU A 62 6.31 1.38 3.49
N ARG A 63 7.60 1.15 3.78
CA ARG A 63 8.01 0.15 4.78
C ARG A 63 7.84 0.64 6.21
N PHE A 64 8.03 1.93 6.46
CA PHE A 64 7.89 2.54 7.78
C PHE A 64 6.66 3.44 7.78
N GLN A 65 5.70 3.13 8.64
CA GLN A 65 4.47 3.90 8.80
C GLN A 65 4.33 4.36 10.24
N PHE A 66 3.84 5.57 10.42
CA PHE A 66 3.62 6.12 11.74
C PHE A 66 2.35 6.98 11.80
N SER A 67 1.68 6.96 12.95
CA SER A 67 0.56 7.84 13.26
C SER A 67 0.72 8.40 14.67
N ILE A 68 0.47 9.70 14.82
CA ILE A 68 0.65 10.44 16.08
C ILE A 68 -0.67 11.13 16.43
N GLY A 69 -1.24 10.81 17.58
CA GLY A 69 -2.44 11.48 18.10
C GLY A 69 -3.77 10.92 17.56
N GLN A 70 -4.79 11.78 17.48
CA GLN A 70 -6.05 11.47 16.80
C GLN A 70 -5.82 11.58 15.29
N ALA A 71 -5.47 10.44 14.67
CA ALA A 71 -5.41 10.32 13.23
C ALA A 71 -6.85 10.23 12.69
N PHE A 72 -7.32 11.29 12.04
CA PHE A 72 -8.48 11.24 11.13
C PHE A 72 -7.96 11.28 9.70
#